data_AF-A0A940CL10-F1
#
_entry.id   AF-A0A940CL10-F1
#
_cell.length_a   1.000
_cell.length_b   1.000
_cell.length_c   1.000
_cell.angle_alpha   90.00
_cell.angle_beta   90.00
_cell.angle_gamma   90.00
#
_symmetry.space_group_name_H-M   'P 1'
#
loop_
_entity.id
_entity.type
_entity.pdbx_description
1 polymer ?
#
loop_
_entity_poly.entity_id
_entity_poly.type
_entity_poly.pdbx_seq_one_letter_code
_entity_poly.pdbx_strand_id
1 'polypeptide(L)'
;LKNQSNKVKNEIVRKYTKEFFLNKLNRLTPLTNKKQKINSRLYRDAQPLNSTKKIFFKKKNYREVELKEFSILYLIINNLHVFEKRIELLSELKLYTEICVDFLNKIIDFLSSNKTFETNTLKEKFKQPKYLSLINDISALAPVKFITEIKKNDDEILLVFDEINNDLKKFELNQKINNLEKKMIQNMNEETYKELLDLKRQVNKG
;
A
#
# COMPACT_ATOMS: atom_id res chain seq x y z
N LEU A 1 -9.48 35.46 -16.84
CA LEU A 1 -9.55 34.61 -15.62
C LEU A 1 -9.28 35.37 -14.32
N LYS A 2 -8.10 36.00 -14.13
CA LYS A 2 -7.71 36.64 -12.85
C LYS A 2 -8.79 37.60 -12.30
N ASN A 3 -9.31 38.48 -13.16
CA ASN A 3 -10.35 39.45 -12.79
C ASN A 3 -11.70 38.80 -12.45
N GLN A 4 -12.04 37.67 -13.07
CA GLN A 4 -13.28 36.94 -12.79
C GLN A 4 -13.17 36.11 -11.50
N SER A 5 -12.02 35.46 -11.26
CA SER A 5 -11.77 34.72 -10.02
C SER A 5 -11.72 35.66 -8.81
N ASN A 6 -11.17 36.87 -8.95
CA ASN A 6 -11.12 37.86 -7.88
C ASN A 6 -12.48 38.35 -7.37
N LYS A 7 -13.58 38.09 -8.12
CA LYS A 7 -14.95 38.36 -7.66
C LYS A 7 -15.43 37.38 -6.59
N VAL A 8 -14.79 36.22 -6.46
CA VAL A 8 -15.09 35.24 -5.43
C VAL A 8 -14.50 35.72 -4.09
N LYS A 9 -15.37 36.04 -3.12
CA LYS A 9 -14.97 36.54 -1.80
C LYS A 9 -14.18 35.52 -0.98
N ASN A 10 -14.61 34.25 -1.00
CA ASN A 10 -13.93 33.19 -0.26
C ASN A 10 -12.60 32.83 -0.94
N GLU A 11 -11.51 32.89 -0.19
CA GLU A 11 -10.16 32.67 -0.72
C GLU A 11 -9.93 31.25 -1.23
N ILE A 12 -10.45 30.24 -0.52
CA ILE A 12 -10.34 28.82 -0.88
C ILE A 12 -11.09 28.57 -2.19
N VAL A 13 -12.36 29.02 -2.26
CA VAL A 13 -13.18 28.88 -3.47
C VAL A 13 -12.53 29.61 -4.64
N ARG A 14 -12.05 30.85 -4.42
CA ARG A 14 -11.34 31.63 -5.43
C ARG A 14 -10.13 30.87 -6.00
N LYS A 15 -9.33 30.24 -5.13
CA LYS A 15 -8.16 29.44 -5.53
C LYS A 15 -8.59 28.26 -6.41
N TYR A 16 -9.54 27.44 -5.95
CA TYR A 16 -10.00 26.26 -6.70
C TYR A 16 -10.69 26.62 -8.01
N THR A 17 -11.51 27.67 -8.04
CA THR A 17 -12.17 28.15 -9.27
C THR A 17 -11.13 28.61 -10.29
N LYS A 18 -10.14 29.41 -9.87
CA LYS A 18 -9.06 29.86 -10.75
C LYS A 18 -8.29 28.66 -11.33
N GLU A 19 -7.91 27.71 -10.48
CA GLU A 19 -7.17 26.51 -10.85
C GLU A 19 -7.97 25.61 -11.81
N PHE A 20 -9.27 25.43 -11.58
CA PHE A 20 -10.16 24.68 -12.48
C PHE A 20 -10.14 25.23 -13.91
N PHE A 21 -10.31 26.55 -14.07
CA PHE A 21 -10.33 27.14 -15.40
C PHE A 21 -8.94 27.17 -16.06
N LEU A 22 -7.86 27.37 -15.31
CA LEU A 22 -6.49 27.22 -15.84
C LEU A 22 -6.26 25.79 -16.36
N ASN A 23 -6.66 24.78 -15.58
CA ASN A 23 -6.53 23.38 -15.98
C ASN A 23 -7.39 23.06 -17.21
N LYS A 24 -8.61 23.59 -17.29
CA LYS A 24 -9.48 23.42 -18.47
C LYS A 24 -8.86 24.04 -19.72
N LEU A 25 -8.29 25.25 -19.62
CA LEU A 25 -7.58 25.89 -20.72
C LEU A 25 -6.36 25.09 -21.16
N ASN A 26 -5.52 24.63 -20.21
CA ASN A 26 -4.35 23.81 -20.52
C ASN A 26 -4.70 22.51 -21.25
N ARG A 27 -5.86 21.89 -20.94
CA ARG A 27 -6.35 20.69 -21.65
C ARG A 27 -6.84 20.99 -23.06
N LEU A 28 -7.45 22.16 -23.29
CA LEU A 28 -8.02 22.54 -24.59
C LEU A 28 -6.97 23.11 -25.54
N THR A 29 -5.90 23.70 -25.02
CA THR A 29 -4.80 24.24 -25.83
C THR A 29 -3.46 23.68 -25.36
N PRO A 30 -3.22 22.36 -25.52
CA PRO A 30 -1.90 21.81 -25.25
C PRO A 30 -0.90 22.49 -26.20
N LEU A 31 0.29 22.86 -25.69
CA LEU A 31 1.41 23.45 -26.46
C LEU A 31 1.38 24.96 -26.78
N THR A 32 0.31 25.71 -26.49
CA THR A 32 0.28 27.18 -26.72
C THR A 32 1.21 27.97 -25.78
N ASN A 33 1.60 27.37 -24.65
CA ASN A 33 2.54 27.96 -23.69
C ASN A 33 4.03 27.80 -24.06
N LYS A 34 4.37 27.36 -25.30
CA LYS A 34 5.77 27.14 -25.71
C LYS A 34 6.60 28.41 -25.91
N LYS A 35 5.97 29.59 -26.07
CA LYS A 35 6.70 30.78 -26.55
C LYS A 35 7.33 31.70 -25.50
N GLN A 36 7.24 31.46 -24.19
CA GLN A 36 7.98 32.29 -23.22
C GLN A 36 8.54 31.53 -22.01
N LYS A 37 9.83 31.78 -21.78
CA LYS A 37 10.71 31.46 -20.64
C LYS A 37 11.52 30.17 -20.74
N ILE A 38 12.60 30.27 -21.52
CA ILE A 38 13.80 29.43 -21.45
C ILE A 38 14.51 29.58 -20.07
N ASN A 39 14.26 30.67 -19.32
CA ASN A 39 14.98 30.98 -18.07
C ASN A 39 14.13 30.93 -16.78
N SER A 40 13.06 30.15 -16.75
CA SER A 40 12.48 29.77 -15.45
C SER A 40 11.98 28.34 -15.52
N ARG A 41 12.87 27.39 -15.23
CA ARG A 41 12.48 26.09 -14.66
C ARG A 41 11.87 26.33 -13.28
N LEU A 42 10.76 27.06 -13.23
CA LEU A 42 9.82 26.88 -12.14
C LEU A 42 9.35 25.45 -12.34
N TYR A 43 9.83 24.56 -11.47
CA TYR A 43 9.23 23.26 -11.28
C TYR A 43 7.72 23.51 -11.14
N ARG A 44 6.95 23.30 -12.21
CA ARG A 44 5.50 23.29 -12.08
C ARG A 44 5.24 21.99 -11.37
N ASP A 45 4.76 22.07 -10.14
CA ASP A 45 4.33 20.88 -9.40
C ASP A 45 3.45 20.04 -10.31
N ALA A 46 3.92 18.82 -10.60
CA ALA A 46 3.21 17.92 -11.48
C ALA A 46 1.86 17.62 -10.83
N GLN A 47 0.77 18.01 -11.51
CA GLN A 47 -0.57 17.74 -11.00
C GLN A 47 -0.86 16.24 -11.17
N PRO A 48 -1.22 15.52 -10.09
CA PRO A 48 -1.51 14.11 -10.20
C PRO A 48 -2.75 13.90 -11.07
N LEU A 49 -2.74 12.83 -11.87
CA LEU A 49 -3.88 12.40 -12.67
C LEU A 49 -5.09 12.14 -11.77
N ASN A 50 -6.29 12.27 -12.32
CA ASN A 50 -7.52 11.97 -11.59
C ASN A 50 -7.55 10.51 -11.08
N SER A 51 -6.96 9.58 -11.84
CA SER A 51 -6.77 8.19 -11.43
C SER A 51 -5.88 8.08 -10.17
N THR A 52 -4.72 8.75 -10.17
CA THR A 52 -3.81 8.80 -9.01
C THR A 52 -4.49 9.41 -7.79
N LYS A 53 -5.27 10.49 -7.96
CA LYS A 53 -6.04 11.11 -6.87
C LYS A 53 -7.04 10.12 -6.26
N LYS A 54 -7.78 9.38 -7.08
CA LYS A 54 -8.75 8.37 -6.61
C LYS A 54 -8.07 7.27 -5.80
N ILE A 55 -6.95 6.73 -6.29
CA ILE A 55 -6.16 5.72 -5.57
C ILE A 55 -5.66 6.27 -4.24
N PHE A 56 -5.14 7.51 -4.23
CA PHE A 56 -4.67 8.16 -3.01
C PHE A 56 -5.78 8.31 -1.96
N PHE A 57 -6.97 8.77 -2.35
CA PHE A 57 -8.10 8.87 -1.41
C PHE A 57 -8.58 7.50 -0.93
N LYS A 58 -8.60 6.49 -1.81
CA LYS A 58 -8.96 5.13 -1.42
C LYS A 58 -7.96 4.55 -0.42
N LYS A 59 -6.66 4.77 -0.63
CA LYS A 59 -5.57 4.34 0.25
C LYS A 59 -5.73 4.88 1.68
N LYS A 60 -6.27 6.09 1.86
CA LYS A 60 -6.51 6.69 3.18
C LYS A 60 -7.53 5.95 4.05
N ASN A 61 -8.36 5.09 3.44
CA ASN A 61 -9.34 4.31 4.19
C ASN A 61 -8.73 3.07 4.86
N TYR A 62 -7.44 2.79 4.61
CA TYR A 62 -6.74 1.62 5.15
C TYR A 62 -5.60 2.06 6.04
N ARG A 63 -5.33 1.23 7.05
CA ARG A 63 -4.17 1.34 7.93
C ARG A 63 -2.90 0.94 7.18
N GLU A 64 -1.77 1.41 7.68
CA GLU A 64 -0.48 1.07 7.09
C GLU A 64 -0.23 -0.45 7.08
N VAL A 65 -0.60 -1.14 8.17
CA VAL A 65 -0.51 -2.61 8.25
C VAL A 65 -1.33 -3.30 7.18
N GLU A 66 -2.56 -2.86 6.92
CA GLU A 66 -3.44 -3.44 5.90
C GLU A 66 -2.84 -3.28 4.50
N LEU A 67 -2.19 -2.14 4.23
CA LEU A 67 -1.51 -1.91 2.96
C LEU A 67 -0.26 -2.80 2.80
N LYS A 68 0.42 -3.15 3.90
CA LYS A 68 1.52 -4.12 3.91
C LYS A 68 1.01 -5.55 3.71
N GLU A 69 -0.13 -5.91 4.31
CA GLU A 69 -0.81 -7.19 4.04
C GLU A 69 -1.21 -7.30 2.56
N PHE A 70 -1.74 -6.23 1.98
CA PHE A 70 -2.06 -6.21 0.54
C PHE A 70 -0.81 -6.39 -0.32
N SER A 71 0.32 -5.79 0.06
CA SER A 71 1.60 -6.00 -0.62
C SER A 71 2.04 -7.46 -0.61
N ILE A 72 2.05 -8.12 0.56
CA ILE A 72 2.55 -9.49 0.66
C ILE A 72 1.60 -10.47 -0.04
N LEU A 73 0.28 -10.28 0.10
CA LEU A 73 -0.71 -11.07 -0.63
C LEU A 73 -0.59 -10.85 -2.15
N TYR A 74 -0.40 -9.62 -2.61
CA TYR A 74 -0.14 -9.35 -4.03
C TYR A 74 1.08 -10.12 -4.54
N LEU A 75 2.19 -10.08 -3.77
CA LEU A 75 3.42 -10.79 -4.12
C LEU A 75 3.21 -12.29 -4.22
N ILE A 76 2.53 -12.89 -3.23
CA ILE A 76 2.25 -14.33 -3.19
C ILE A 76 1.44 -14.75 -4.41
N ILE A 77 0.34 -14.05 -4.70
CA ILE A 77 -0.61 -14.54 -5.69
C ILE A 77 -0.10 -14.35 -7.13
N ASN A 78 0.76 -13.36 -7.37
CA ASN A 78 1.39 -13.21 -8.68
C ASN A 78 2.57 -14.18 -8.90
N ASN A 79 3.06 -14.84 -7.84
CA ASN A 79 4.24 -15.70 -7.89
C ASN A 79 3.98 -17.05 -7.19
N LEU A 80 2.80 -17.64 -7.40
CA LEU A 80 2.38 -18.86 -6.71
C LEU A 80 3.38 -20.02 -6.87
N HIS A 81 4.07 -20.11 -8.01
CA HIS A 81 5.10 -21.15 -8.27
C HIS A 81 6.31 -21.07 -7.34
N VAL A 82 6.63 -19.87 -6.81
CA VAL A 82 7.72 -19.67 -5.84
C VAL A 82 7.31 -20.22 -4.48
N PHE A 83 6.09 -19.88 -4.06
CA PHE A 83 5.58 -20.21 -2.72
C PHE A 83 5.04 -21.63 -2.62
N GLU A 84 4.67 -22.26 -3.73
CA GLU A 84 4.37 -23.70 -3.75
C GLU A 84 5.56 -24.52 -3.25
N LYS A 85 6.78 -24.18 -3.67
CA LYS A 85 8.01 -24.87 -3.26
C LYS A 85 8.42 -24.60 -1.81
N ARG A 86 7.81 -23.59 -1.16
CA ARG A 86 8.19 -23.07 0.16
C ARG A 86 6.94 -22.70 0.97
N ILE A 87 6.01 -23.63 1.06
CA ILE A 87 4.70 -23.40 1.68
C ILE A 87 4.81 -23.11 3.19
N GLU A 88 5.91 -23.52 3.82
CA GLU A 88 6.22 -23.22 5.22
C GLU A 88 6.28 -21.71 5.46
N LEU A 89 6.83 -20.94 4.52
CA LEU A 89 6.90 -19.48 4.60
C LEU A 89 5.52 -18.83 4.69
N LEU A 90 4.53 -19.40 4.01
CA LEU A 90 3.14 -18.92 4.07
C LEU A 90 2.48 -19.28 5.40
N SER A 91 2.84 -20.42 5.98
CA SER A 91 2.27 -20.91 7.23
C SER A 91 2.79 -20.13 8.44
N GLU A 92 4.04 -19.65 8.38
CA GLU A 92 4.64 -18.79 9.41
C GLU A 92 4.23 -17.32 9.29
N LEU A 93 3.65 -16.93 8.15
CA LEU A 93 3.28 -15.54 7.87
C LEU A 93 2.09 -15.11 8.75
N LYS A 94 2.29 -14.05 9.53
CA LYS A 94 1.24 -13.46 10.36
C LYS A 94 0.58 -12.27 9.65
N LEU A 95 -0.73 -12.38 9.44
CA LEU A 95 -1.60 -11.28 9.05
C LEU A 95 -2.56 -10.96 10.21
N TYR A 96 -3.08 -9.75 10.24
CA TYR A 96 -3.86 -9.16 11.33
C TYR A 96 -5.31 -8.89 10.94
N THR A 97 -5.59 -8.63 9.66
CA THR A 97 -6.96 -8.45 9.18
C THR A 97 -7.61 -9.80 8.94
N GLU A 98 -8.78 -10.03 9.54
CA GLU A 98 -9.52 -11.31 9.47
C GLU A 98 -9.68 -11.81 8.02
N ILE A 99 -10.11 -10.94 7.11
CA ILE A 99 -10.32 -11.32 5.71
C ILE A 99 -9.01 -11.67 4.98
N CYS A 100 -7.88 -11.05 5.37
CA CYS A 100 -6.57 -11.34 4.82
C CYS A 100 -6.05 -12.71 5.32
N VAL A 101 -6.25 -13.01 6.60
CA VAL A 101 -5.91 -14.32 7.21
C VAL A 101 -6.71 -15.43 6.56
N ASP A 102 -8.04 -15.27 6.46
CA ASP A 102 -8.93 -16.22 5.78
C ASP A 102 -8.48 -16.48 4.33
N PHE A 103 -8.09 -15.42 3.64
CA PHE A 103 -7.66 -15.52 2.25
C PHE A 103 -6.29 -16.19 2.11
N LEU A 104 -5.34 -15.92 3.01
CA LEU A 104 -4.04 -16.61 3.07
C LEU A 104 -4.22 -18.11 3.28
N ASN A 105 -5.05 -18.51 4.26
CA ASN A 105 -5.37 -19.92 4.50
C ASN A 105 -5.96 -20.56 3.23
N LYS A 106 -6.83 -19.83 2.53
CA LYS A 106 -7.39 -20.34 1.27
C LYS A 106 -6.34 -20.51 0.17
N ILE A 107 -5.33 -19.65 0.11
CA ILE A 107 -4.18 -19.80 -0.81
C ILE A 107 -3.37 -21.03 -0.43
N ILE A 108 -3.09 -21.24 0.86
CA ILE A 108 -2.33 -22.40 1.36
C ILE A 108 -3.07 -23.71 1.05
N ASP A 109 -4.37 -23.79 1.31
CA ASP A 109 -5.21 -24.94 0.97
C ASP A 109 -5.16 -25.22 -0.54
N PHE A 110 -5.19 -24.16 -1.35
CA PHE A 110 -5.13 -24.27 -2.80
C PHE A 110 -3.77 -24.83 -3.26
N LEU A 111 -2.67 -24.28 -2.76
CA LEU A 111 -1.31 -24.73 -3.08
C LEU A 111 -1.06 -26.18 -2.63
N SER A 112 -1.60 -26.56 -1.47
CA SER A 112 -1.47 -27.93 -0.94
C SER A 112 -2.24 -28.98 -1.75
N SER A 113 -3.23 -28.56 -2.55
CA SER A 113 -4.11 -29.48 -3.28
C SER A 113 -3.51 -30.05 -4.59
N ASN A 114 -2.25 -29.72 -4.93
CA ASN A 114 -1.49 -30.23 -6.09
C ASN A 114 -2.24 -30.18 -7.44
N LYS A 115 -3.23 -29.30 -7.59
CA LYS A 115 -3.87 -29.07 -8.89
C LYS A 115 -2.87 -28.29 -9.75
N THR A 116 -2.48 -28.88 -10.87
CA THR A 116 -1.60 -28.27 -11.87
C THR A 116 -1.97 -26.81 -12.08
N PHE A 117 -0.95 -25.94 -12.04
CA PHE A 117 -1.09 -24.50 -12.30
C PHE A 117 -1.39 -24.30 -13.78
N GLU A 118 -2.61 -24.62 -14.21
CA GLU A 118 -3.09 -24.07 -15.48
C GLU A 118 -3.08 -22.54 -15.34
N THR A 119 -2.64 -21.88 -16.40
CA THR A 119 -2.34 -20.45 -16.54
C THR A 119 -3.58 -19.53 -16.40
N ASN A 120 -4.65 -20.04 -15.78
CA ASN A 120 -5.87 -19.31 -15.52
C ASN A 120 -5.61 -18.14 -14.56
N THR A 121 -6.28 -17.04 -14.84
CA THR A 121 -6.09 -15.79 -14.12
C THR A 121 -6.47 -15.93 -12.64
N LEU A 122 -5.85 -15.13 -11.77
CA LEU A 122 -6.14 -15.06 -10.33
C LEU A 122 -7.64 -14.95 -10.03
N LYS A 123 -8.35 -14.16 -10.85
CA LYS A 123 -9.81 -13.96 -10.78
C LYS A 123 -10.60 -15.22 -11.07
N GLU A 124 -10.04 -16.14 -11.85
CA GLU A 124 -10.69 -17.42 -12.16
C GLU A 124 -10.44 -18.47 -11.07
N LYS A 125 -9.28 -18.42 -10.42
CA LYS A 125 -8.89 -19.36 -9.35
C LYS A 125 -9.56 -19.05 -8.01
N PHE A 126 -9.80 -17.77 -7.73
CA PHE A 126 -10.47 -17.30 -6.50
C PHE A 126 -11.85 -16.66 -6.78
N LYS A 127 -12.66 -17.24 -7.68
CA LYS A 127 -14.03 -16.81 -8.07
C LYS A 127 -15.06 -16.73 -6.94
N GLN A 128 -14.67 -16.84 -5.67
CA GLN A 128 -15.62 -16.70 -4.58
C GLN A 128 -16.02 -15.22 -4.43
N PRO A 129 -17.32 -14.91 -4.36
CA PRO A 129 -17.78 -13.52 -4.21
C PRO A 129 -17.22 -12.86 -2.96
N LYS A 130 -16.92 -13.64 -1.91
CA LYS A 130 -16.31 -13.20 -0.65
C LYS A 130 -15.00 -12.43 -0.85
N TYR A 131 -14.14 -12.86 -1.76
CA TYR A 131 -12.78 -12.29 -1.93
C TYR A 131 -12.68 -11.27 -3.06
N LEU A 132 -13.76 -11.02 -3.81
CA LEU A 132 -13.70 -10.17 -4.99
C LEU A 132 -13.30 -8.73 -4.67
N SER A 133 -13.87 -8.15 -3.61
CA SER A 133 -13.50 -6.81 -3.12
C SER A 133 -12.04 -6.76 -2.70
N LEU A 134 -11.60 -7.74 -1.90
CA LEU A 134 -10.23 -7.85 -1.41
C LEU A 134 -9.22 -7.96 -2.56
N ILE A 135 -9.46 -8.84 -3.54
CA ILE A 135 -8.59 -9.02 -4.71
C ILE A 135 -8.48 -7.71 -5.50
N ASN A 136 -9.60 -7.01 -5.68
CA ASN A 136 -9.59 -5.70 -6.35
C ASN A 136 -8.77 -4.67 -5.55
N ASP A 137 -8.91 -4.65 -4.22
CA ASP A 137 -8.16 -3.76 -3.34
C ASP A 137 -6.65 -4.07 -3.37
N ILE A 138 -6.28 -5.34 -3.25
CA ILE A 138 -4.91 -5.84 -3.39
C ILE A 138 -4.32 -5.40 -4.73
N SER A 139 -5.03 -5.62 -5.84
CA SER A 139 -4.55 -5.28 -7.20
C SER A 139 -4.38 -3.77 -7.44
N ALA A 140 -5.12 -2.94 -6.69
CA ALA A 140 -5.19 -1.49 -6.89
C ALA A 140 -4.31 -0.73 -5.89
N LEU A 141 -4.12 -1.25 -4.68
CA LEU A 141 -3.55 -0.51 -3.56
C LEU A 141 -2.20 -1.05 -3.10
N ALA A 142 -1.79 -2.27 -3.47
CA ALA A 142 -0.51 -2.85 -3.09
C ALA A 142 0.67 -2.00 -3.62
N PRO A 143 1.47 -1.35 -2.74
CA PRO A 143 2.63 -0.58 -3.16
C PRO A 143 3.67 -1.40 -3.94
N VAL A 144 3.82 -2.67 -3.60
CA VAL A 144 4.81 -3.60 -4.19
C VAL A 144 4.53 -3.91 -5.65
N LYS A 145 3.31 -3.63 -6.13
CA LYS A 145 2.93 -3.80 -7.54
C LYS A 145 3.94 -3.20 -8.51
N PHE A 146 4.36 -1.96 -8.28
CA PHE A 146 5.32 -1.26 -9.14
C PHE A 146 6.73 -1.88 -9.10
N ILE A 147 7.08 -2.56 -8.00
CA ILE A 147 8.37 -3.22 -7.80
C ILE A 147 8.36 -4.57 -8.54
N THR A 148 7.24 -5.29 -8.50
CA THR A 148 7.07 -6.61 -9.14
C THR A 148 6.72 -6.55 -10.62
N GLU A 149 6.37 -5.38 -11.15
CA GLU A 149 6.16 -5.18 -12.60
C GLU A 149 7.48 -5.34 -13.39
N ILE A 150 8.63 -5.21 -12.72
CA ILE A 150 9.95 -5.55 -13.27
C ILE A 150 10.12 -7.07 -13.13
N LYS A 151 10.54 -7.77 -14.19
CA LYS A 151 10.79 -9.22 -14.13
C LYS A 151 11.85 -9.53 -13.08
N LYS A 152 11.42 -10.10 -11.95
CA LYS A 152 12.27 -10.59 -10.87
C LYS A 152 12.47 -12.09 -10.99
N ASN A 153 13.63 -12.58 -10.56
CA ASN A 153 13.83 -14.02 -10.38
C ASN A 153 13.18 -14.48 -9.05
N ASP A 154 13.10 -15.79 -8.85
CA ASP A 154 12.48 -16.37 -7.65
C ASP A 154 13.18 -15.90 -6.36
N ASP A 155 14.49 -15.70 -6.37
CA ASP A 155 15.26 -15.26 -5.19
C ASP A 155 14.98 -13.79 -4.81
N GLU A 156 14.87 -12.89 -5.80
CA GLU A 156 14.51 -11.49 -5.59
C GLU A 156 13.06 -11.36 -5.09
N ILE A 157 12.17 -12.26 -5.53
CA ILE A 157 10.80 -12.34 -4.99
C ILE A 157 10.84 -12.69 -3.50
N LEU A 158 11.69 -13.65 -3.11
CA LEU A 158 11.85 -14.03 -1.70
C LEU A 158 12.47 -12.90 -0.86
N LEU A 159 13.44 -12.17 -1.38
CA LEU A 159 13.99 -11.00 -0.69
C LEU A 159 12.94 -9.92 -0.42
N VAL A 160 12.08 -9.63 -1.41
CA VAL A 160 10.97 -8.69 -1.23
C VAL A 160 9.95 -9.23 -0.23
N PHE A 161 9.67 -10.54 -0.27
CA PHE A 161 8.79 -11.19 0.69
C PHE A 161 9.30 -11.02 2.12
N ASP A 162 10.58 -11.29 2.35
CA ASP A 162 11.21 -11.18 3.67
C ASP A 162 11.22 -9.74 4.18
N GLU A 163 11.48 -8.76 3.32
CA GLU A 163 11.39 -7.34 3.67
C GLU A 163 9.97 -6.97 4.17
N ILE A 164 8.94 -7.35 3.41
CA ILE A 164 7.55 -7.05 3.79
C ILE A 164 7.14 -7.83 5.05
N ASN A 165 7.58 -9.09 5.19
CA ASN A 165 7.30 -9.92 6.36
C ASN A 165 7.94 -9.33 7.62
N ASN A 166 9.17 -8.81 7.50
CA ASN A 166 9.84 -8.12 8.59
C ASN A 166 9.12 -6.83 8.99
N ASP A 167 8.60 -6.06 8.03
CA ASP A 167 7.77 -4.88 8.33
C ASP A 167 6.47 -5.25 9.07
N LEU A 168 5.83 -6.36 8.70
CA LEU A 168 4.65 -6.87 9.41
C LEU A 168 5.01 -7.31 10.83
N LYS A 169 6.13 -8.01 11.04
CA LYS A 169 6.62 -8.37 12.38
C LYS A 169 6.92 -7.13 13.24
N LYS A 170 7.50 -6.08 12.65
CA LYS A 170 7.73 -4.79 13.33
C LYS A 170 6.42 -4.13 13.77
N PHE A 171 5.33 -4.29 13.00
CA PHE A 171 4.02 -3.79 13.40
C PHE A 171 3.51 -4.45 14.70
N GLU A 172 3.65 -5.78 14.86
CA GLU A 172 3.29 -6.48 16.12
C GLU A 172 4.08 -5.92 17.31
N LEU A 173 5.41 -5.76 17.15
CA LEU A 173 6.28 -5.20 18.19
C LEU A 173 5.86 -3.78 18.55
N ASN A 174 5.61 -2.92 17.56
CA ASN A 174 5.17 -1.55 17.78
C ASN A 174 3.81 -1.48 18.50
N GLN A 175 2.88 -2.39 18.19
CA GLN A 175 1.59 -2.46 18.89
C GLN A 175 1.78 -2.84 20.37
N LYS A 176 2.68 -3.80 20.67
CA LYS A 176 3.03 -4.17 22.04
C LYS A 176 3.66 -3.01 22.80
N ILE A 177 4.62 -2.31 22.19
CA ILE A 177 5.24 -1.10 22.75
C ILE A 177 4.18 -0.06 23.10
N ASN A 178 3.27 0.24 22.17
CA ASN A 178 2.22 1.25 22.37
C ASN A 178 1.27 0.87 23.54
N ASN A 179 0.96 -0.42 23.68
CA ASN A 179 0.16 -0.91 24.80
C ASN A 179 0.89 -0.80 26.14
N LEU A 180 2.19 -1.12 26.18
CA LEU A 180 3.02 -0.97 27.38
C LEU A 180 3.19 0.49 27.78
N GLU A 181 3.38 1.39 26.82
CA GLU A 181 3.44 2.84 27.07
C GLU A 181 2.15 3.36 27.69
N LYS A 182 0.99 2.93 27.19
CA LYS A 182 -0.32 3.28 27.79
C LYS A 182 -0.46 2.73 29.21
N LYS A 183 -0.03 1.49 29.47
CA LYS A 183 -0.03 0.91 30.82
C LYS A 183 0.90 1.69 31.76
N MET A 184 2.06 2.11 31.27
CA MET A 184 3.05 2.86 32.04
C MET A 184 2.53 4.26 32.45
N ILE A 185 1.77 4.93 31.56
CA ILE A 185 1.07 6.19 31.90
C ILE A 185 0.09 5.99 33.06
N GLN A 186 -0.59 4.83 33.12
CA GLN A 186 -1.58 4.53 34.14
C GLN A 186 -0.94 4.09 35.46
N ASN A 187 0.09 3.24 35.39
CA ASN A 187 0.81 2.71 36.54
C ASN A 187 2.29 2.51 36.20
N MET A 188 3.17 3.23 36.89
CA MET A 188 4.62 3.14 36.71
C MET A 188 5.19 1.90 37.41
N ASN A 189 5.55 0.88 36.62
CA ASN A 189 6.17 -0.37 37.08
C ASN A 189 7.59 -0.51 36.48
N GLU A 190 8.58 -0.86 37.30
CA GLU A 190 9.96 -1.09 36.88
C GLU A 190 10.12 -2.29 35.92
N GLU A 191 9.35 -3.36 36.10
CA GLU A 191 9.32 -4.52 35.19
C GLU A 191 8.78 -4.13 33.80
N THR A 192 7.68 -3.38 33.76
CA THR A 192 7.09 -2.86 32.52
C THR A 192 8.05 -1.90 31.80
N TYR A 193 8.83 -1.13 32.55
CA TYR A 193 9.86 -0.25 31.98
C TYR A 193 11.02 -1.03 31.34
N LYS A 194 11.51 -2.09 31.99
CA LYS A 194 12.55 -2.97 31.43
C LYS A 194 12.08 -3.65 30.14
N GLU A 195 10.88 -4.21 30.14
CA GLU A 195 10.27 -4.83 28.96
C GLU A 195 10.12 -3.83 27.78
N LEU A 196 9.65 -2.61 28.07
CA LEU A 196 9.52 -1.55 27.07
C LEU A 196 10.87 -1.19 26.42
N LEU A 197 11.93 -1.10 27.22
CA LEU A 197 13.27 -0.77 26.73
C LEU A 197 13.81 -1.87 25.80
N ASP A 198 13.60 -3.13 26.16
CA ASP A 198 14.05 -4.26 25.36
C ASP A 198 13.28 -4.37 24.04
N LEU A 199 11.95 -4.17 24.05
CA LEU A 199 11.16 -4.14 22.81
C LEU A 199 11.58 -2.99 21.88
N LYS A 200 11.85 -1.79 22.42
CA LYS A 200 12.36 -0.67 21.61
C LYS A 200 13.72 -0.98 20.98
N ARG A 201 14.60 -1.68 21.71
CA ARG A 201 15.89 -2.14 21.17
C ARG A 201 15.70 -3.16 20.05
N GLN A 202 14.73 -4.07 20.14
CA GLN A 202 14.44 -5.04 19.08
C GLN A 202 13.96 -4.36 17.80
N VAL A 203 13.06 -3.38 17.91
CA VAL A 203 12.56 -2.63 16.75
C VAL A 203 13.66 -1.83 16.05
N ASN A 204 14.59 -1.24 16.82
CA ASN A 204 15.67 -0.41 16.26
C ASN A 204 16.83 -1.22 15.64
N LYS A 205 16.91 -2.54 15.89
CA LYS A 205 17.99 -3.40 15.39
C LYS A 205 17.68 -4.10 14.07
N GLY A 206 16.40 -4.19 13.69
CA GLY A 206 15.95 -4.80 12.42
C GLY A 206 15.49 -3.75 11.43
#